data_AF-A0A6A0H3Q0-F1
#
_entry.id   AF-A0A6A0H3Q0-F1
#
_cell.length_a   1.000
_cell.length_b   1.000
_cell.length_c   1.000
_cell.angle_alpha   90.00
_cell.angle_beta   90.00
_cell.angle_gamma   90.00
#
_symmetry.space_group_name_H-M   'P 1'
#
loop_
_entity.id
_entity.type
_entity.pdbx_description
1 polymer ?
#
loop_
_entity_poly.entity_id
_entity_poly.type
_entity_poly.pdbx_seq_one_letter_code
_entity_poly.pdbx_strand_id
1 'polypeptide(L)'
;MRLADCGFDVKCLELGFISQFQGNGHERDFMGRKDVFIMDVYNRLVYPRDEQAKKAISKRIELSPFTEDPRYLQAVEEGLEQSLEEFPADLVIYNAGTDILEGDPLGLLSVTRKAGAHALFDEQL
;
A
#
# COMPACT_ATOMS: atom_id res chain seq x y z
N MET A 1 -0.68 -15.97 7.26
CA MET A 1 -0.08 -16.18 8.60
C MET A 1 -0.32 -14.89 9.37
N ARG A 2 -1.12 -14.88 10.44
CA ARG A 2 -1.47 -13.65 11.19
C ARG A 2 -0.51 -13.49 12.35
N LEU A 3 0.38 -12.50 12.30
CA LEU A 3 1.34 -12.20 13.37
C LEU A 3 0.64 -11.59 14.61
N ALA A 4 -0.51 -10.94 14.41
CA ALA A 4 -1.23 -10.19 15.44
C ALA A 4 -2.13 -11.04 16.36
N ASP A 5 -2.09 -12.38 16.24
CA ASP A 5 -2.87 -13.32 17.08
C ASP A 5 -2.02 -13.95 18.21
N CYS A 6 -0.73 -13.62 18.31
CA CYS A 6 0.22 -14.30 19.20
C CYS A 6 0.40 -13.67 20.61
N GLY A 7 -0.40 -12.67 21.00
CA GLY A 7 -0.35 -12.10 22.36
C GLY A 7 0.86 -11.18 22.65
N PHE A 8 1.53 -10.72 21.61
CA PHE A 8 2.49 -9.61 21.69
C PHE A 8 1.78 -8.33 21.19
N ASP A 9 1.92 -7.21 21.90
CA ASP A 9 1.55 -5.88 21.40
C ASP A 9 2.54 -5.47 20.31
N VAL A 10 2.41 -6.04 19.12
CA VAL A 10 3.22 -5.70 17.94
C VAL A 10 2.41 -4.75 17.08
N LYS A 11 2.90 -3.52 16.92
CA LYS A 11 2.35 -2.55 16.00
C LYS A 11 2.86 -2.83 14.59
N CYS A 12 1.96 -3.16 13.67
CA CYS A 12 2.33 -3.50 12.29
C CYS A 12 1.95 -2.38 11.32
N LEU A 13 2.93 -1.89 10.56
CA LEU A 13 2.67 -1.06 9.39
C LEU A 13 2.66 -1.96 8.15
N GLU A 14 1.51 -2.06 7.49
CA GLU A 14 1.36 -2.79 6.24
C GLU A 14 1.32 -1.83 5.06
N LEU A 15 2.16 -2.14 4.08
CA LEU A 15 2.52 -1.28 2.97
C LEU A 15 2.04 -1.95 1.66
N GLY A 16 0.89 -1.50 1.14
CA GLY A 16 0.33 -1.92 -0.13
C GLY A 16 0.79 -0.99 -1.25
N PHE A 17 2.03 -1.15 -1.72
CA PHE A 17 2.60 -0.20 -2.67
C PHE A 17 2.44 -0.60 -4.13
N ILE A 18 2.42 -1.89 -4.44
CA ILE A 18 2.61 -2.35 -5.82
C ILE A 18 1.46 -3.22 -6.32
N SER A 19 0.27 -3.07 -5.73
CA SER A 19 -0.93 -3.56 -6.39
C SER A 19 -1.74 -2.39 -6.93
N GLN A 20 -2.04 -2.43 -8.22
CA GLN A 20 -3.01 -1.53 -8.85
C GLN A 20 -4.38 -1.60 -8.16
N PHE A 21 -4.67 -2.72 -7.51
CA PHE A 21 -5.90 -3.01 -6.81
C PHE A 21 -5.79 -2.71 -5.33
N GLN A 22 -6.87 -2.15 -4.78
CA GLN A 22 -7.06 -2.04 -3.34
C GLN A 22 -6.97 -3.42 -2.67
N GLY A 23 -6.26 -3.50 -1.55
CA GLY A 23 -6.06 -4.73 -0.76
C GLY A 23 -7.30 -5.18 0.03
N ASN A 24 -8.50 -5.14 -0.56
CA ASN A 24 -9.77 -5.19 0.17
C ASN A 24 -9.99 -6.41 1.08
N GLY A 25 -9.45 -7.58 0.71
CA GLY A 25 -9.51 -8.77 1.58
C GLY A 25 -8.69 -8.58 2.85
N HIS A 26 -7.46 -8.08 2.70
CA HIS A 26 -6.56 -7.76 3.80
C HIS A 26 -7.15 -6.63 4.67
N GLU A 27 -7.62 -5.55 4.06
CA GLU A 27 -8.24 -4.43 4.78
C GLU A 27 -9.44 -4.86 5.64
N ARG A 28 -10.31 -5.74 5.11
CA ARG A 28 -11.47 -6.24 5.85
C ARG A 28 -11.05 -7.08 7.06
N ASP A 29 -9.99 -7.85 6.96
CA ASP A 29 -9.47 -8.68 8.05
C ASP A 29 -9.02 -7.85 9.26
N PHE A 30 -8.58 -6.61 9.03
CA PHE A 30 -8.06 -5.71 10.08
C PHE A 30 -9.01 -4.58 10.46
N MET A 31 -10.26 -4.63 10.02
CA MET A 31 -11.23 -3.57 10.32
C MET A 31 -11.41 -3.37 11.83
N GLY A 32 -11.14 -2.15 12.29
CA GLY A 32 -11.26 -1.76 13.71
C GLY A 32 -10.07 -2.14 14.60
N ARG A 33 -9.03 -2.79 14.05
CA ARG A 33 -7.76 -3.01 14.74
C ARG A 33 -6.98 -1.70 14.80
N LYS A 34 -6.41 -1.39 15.98
CA LYS A 34 -5.63 -0.15 16.22
C LYS A 34 -4.13 -0.40 16.30
N ASP A 35 -3.76 -1.66 16.41
CA ASP A 35 -2.41 -2.21 16.40
C ASP A 35 -1.91 -2.49 14.98
N VAL A 36 -2.75 -2.23 13.96
CA VAL A 36 -2.40 -2.35 12.55
C VAL A 36 -2.65 -1.01 11.87
N PHE A 37 -1.64 -0.53 11.14
CA PHE A 37 -1.72 0.63 10.29
C PHE A 37 -1.60 0.18 8.84
N ILE A 38 -2.61 0.48 8.04
CA ILE A 38 -2.61 0.12 6.62
C ILE A 38 -2.37 1.38 5.81
N MET A 39 -1.28 1.36 5.05
CA MET A 39 -1.03 2.29 3.97
C MET A 39 -1.27 1.57 2.64
N ASP A 40 -2.19 2.08 1.82
CA ASP A 40 -2.51 1.48 0.53
C ASP A 40 -2.44 2.53 -0.60
N VAL A 41 -1.61 2.23 -1.60
CA VAL A 41 -1.35 3.03 -2.80
C VAL A 41 -1.86 2.27 -4.01
N TYR A 42 -3.02 2.66 -4.55
CA TYR A 42 -3.69 1.91 -5.61
C TYR A 42 -4.43 2.81 -6.58
N ASN A 43 -4.73 2.28 -7.76
CA ASN A 43 -5.58 2.97 -8.73
C ASN A 43 -7.06 2.79 -8.33
N ARG A 44 -7.71 3.89 -7.91
CA ARG A 44 -9.10 3.85 -7.41
C ARG A 44 -10.09 3.31 -8.44
N LEU A 45 -9.79 3.45 -9.73
CA LEU A 45 -10.74 3.13 -10.78
C LEU A 45 -10.71 1.66 -11.20
N VAL A 46 -9.72 0.87 -10.77
CA VAL A 46 -9.72 -0.57 -11.01
C VAL A 46 -10.35 -1.35 -9.84
N TYR A 47 -10.50 -2.66 -9.99
CA TYR A 47 -11.06 -3.54 -8.96
C TYR A 47 -10.45 -3.25 -7.57
N PRO A 48 -11.18 -3.42 -6.45
CA PRO A 48 -12.57 -3.82 -6.28
C PRO A 48 -13.54 -2.66 -6.07
N ARG A 49 -13.03 -1.43 -5.87
CA ARG A 49 -13.82 -0.25 -5.45
C ARG A 49 -14.63 -0.50 -4.17
N ASP A 50 -14.02 -1.19 -3.21
CA ASP A 50 -14.69 -1.62 -1.98
C ASP A 50 -14.66 -0.49 -0.93
N GLU A 51 -15.68 0.37 -0.96
CA GLU A 51 -15.81 1.51 -0.03
C GLU A 51 -15.95 1.11 1.45
N GLN A 52 -16.33 -0.14 1.75
CA GLN A 52 -16.32 -0.62 3.13
C GLN A 52 -14.90 -0.92 3.60
N ALA A 53 -14.16 -1.71 2.81
CA ALA A 53 -12.80 -2.10 3.13
C ALA A 53 -11.88 -0.87 3.28
N LYS A 54 -12.11 0.16 2.47
CA LYS A 54 -11.46 1.47 2.55
C LYS A 54 -11.43 2.08 3.95
N LYS A 55 -12.43 1.81 4.80
CA LYS A 55 -12.52 2.33 6.17
C LYS A 55 -11.44 1.78 7.11
N ALA A 56 -10.82 0.66 6.76
CA ALA A 56 -9.70 0.08 7.50
C ALA A 56 -8.35 0.66 7.08
N ILE A 57 -8.28 1.39 5.95
CA ILE A 57 -7.05 2.01 5.47
C ILE A 57 -6.78 3.27 6.30
N SER A 58 -5.66 3.28 7.02
CA SER A 58 -5.19 4.44 7.78
C SER A 58 -4.66 5.53 6.85
N LYS A 59 -3.78 5.15 5.90
CA LYS A 59 -3.21 6.04 4.90
C LYS A 59 -3.62 5.62 3.50
N ARG A 60 -4.65 6.27 2.96
CA ARG A 60 -5.18 5.95 1.63
C ARG A 60 -4.63 6.90 0.58
N ILE A 61 -3.98 6.33 -0.44
CA ILE A 61 -3.45 7.09 -1.58
C ILE A 61 -4.08 6.53 -2.85
N GLU A 62 -5.07 7.26 -3.33
CA GLU A 62 -5.80 6.93 -4.55
C GLU A 62 -5.10 7.57 -5.75
N LEU A 63 -4.53 6.74 -6.62
CA LEU A 63 -3.92 7.17 -7.88
C LEU A 63 -4.94 7.20 -9.02
N SER A 64 -4.69 8.08 -10.00
CA SER A 64 -5.42 8.12 -11.25
C SER A 64 -4.87 7.09 -12.24
N PRO A 65 -5.67 6.62 -13.21
CA PRO A 65 -5.13 5.83 -14.31
C PRO A 65 -4.00 6.55 -15.03
N PHE A 66 -3.06 5.76 -15.54
CA PHE A 66 -1.86 6.20 -16.25
C PHE A 66 -0.94 7.10 -15.42
N THR A 67 -1.00 7.03 -14.09
CA THR A 67 -0.01 7.72 -13.25
C THR A 67 1.38 7.19 -13.58
N GLU A 68 2.28 8.13 -13.88
CA GLU A 68 3.67 7.89 -14.29
C GLU A 68 4.65 7.95 -13.09
N ASP A 69 5.88 7.53 -13.33
CA ASP A 69 6.96 7.41 -12.34
C ASP A 69 7.04 8.56 -11.33
N PRO A 70 7.15 9.84 -11.73
CA PRO A 70 7.43 10.91 -10.77
C PRO A 70 6.29 11.08 -9.77
N ARG A 71 5.05 10.95 -10.24
CA ARG A 71 3.87 11.10 -9.40
C ARG A 71 3.67 9.89 -8.51
N TYR A 72 3.93 8.69 -9.04
CA TYR A 72 3.87 7.46 -8.27
C TYR A 72 4.91 7.47 -7.12
N LEU A 73 6.18 7.70 -7.44
CA LEU A 73 7.28 7.70 -6.47
C LEU A 73 7.07 8.76 -5.38
N GLN A 74 6.70 9.99 -5.77
CA GLN A 74 6.38 11.04 -4.81
C GLN A 74 5.27 10.61 -3.83
N ALA A 75 4.19 10.02 -4.34
CA ALA A 75 3.07 9.60 -3.50
C ALA A 75 3.47 8.47 -2.54
N VAL A 76 4.35 7.56 -2.99
CA VAL A 76 4.92 6.49 -2.16
C VAL A 76 5.78 7.06 -1.05
N GLU A 77 6.75 7.91 -1.39
CA GLU A 77 7.69 8.52 -0.45
C GLU A 77 6.97 9.36 0.61
N GLU A 78 6.14 10.32 0.19
CA GLU A 78 5.39 11.19 1.11
C GLU A 78 4.45 10.39 2.01
N GLY A 79 3.83 9.36 1.45
CA GLY A 79 2.91 8.51 2.19
C GLY A 79 3.63 7.64 3.23
N LEU A 80 4.80 7.11 2.89
CA LEU A 80 5.60 6.28 3.77
C LEU A 80 6.15 7.10 4.95
N GLU A 81 6.74 8.25 4.66
CA GLU A 81 7.27 9.18 5.67
C GLU A 81 6.17 9.53 6.69
N GLN A 82 5.00 9.95 6.19
CA GLN A 82 3.87 10.31 7.05
C GLN A 82 3.33 9.12 7.86
N SER A 83 3.34 7.91 7.28
CA SER A 83 2.87 6.71 7.98
C SER A 83 3.80 6.29 9.12
N LEU A 84 5.11 6.41 8.91
CA LEU A 84 6.13 6.12 9.93
C LEU A 84 6.13 7.16 11.04
N GLU A 85 5.86 8.43 10.72
CA GLU A 85 5.70 9.49 11.72
C GLU A 85 4.43 9.31 12.56
N GLU A 86 3.32 8.92 11.94
CA GLU A 86 2.02 8.75 12.60
C GLU A 86 1.96 7.48 13.45
N PHE A 87 2.64 6.42 13.01
CA PHE A 87 2.53 5.09 13.59
C PHE A 87 3.90 4.47 13.90
N PRO A 88 4.31 4.43 15.19
CA PRO A 88 5.57 3.82 15.59
C PRO A 88 5.45 2.30 15.54
N ALA A 89 5.64 1.74 14.36
CA ALA A 89 5.55 0.31 14.10
C ALA A 89 6.74 -0.46 14.68
N ASP A 90 6.47 -1.63 15.23
CA ASP A 90 7.49 -2.62 15.63
C ASP A 90 7.88 -3.51 14.43
N LEU A 91 6.99 -3.63 13.44
CA LEU A 91 7.18 -4.41 12.23
C LEU A 91 6.59 -3.69 11.02
N VAL A 92 7.35 -3.71 9.92
CA VAL A 92 6.87 -3.25 8.61
C VAL A 92 6.71 -4.46 7.69
N ILE A 93 5.52 -4.64 7.12
CA ILE A 93 5.23 -5.67 6.12
C ILE A 93 4.97 -4.98 4.79
N TYR A 94 5.73 -5.40 3.77
CA TYR A 94 5.60 -4.88 2.43
C TYR A 94 4.91 -5.90 1.51
N ASN A 95 3.77 -5.51 0.92
CA ASN A 95 3.09 -6.32 -0.08
C ASN A 95 3.48 -5.88 -1.50
N ALA A 96 4.50 -6.55 -2.04
CA ALA A 96 5.04 -6.30 -3.38
C ALA A 96 4.24 -7.03 -4.48
N GLY A 97 3.26 -6.35 -5.08
CA GLY A 97 2.76 -6.74 -6.40
C GLY A 97 3.71 -6.36 -7.54
N THR A 98 3.34 -6.64 -8.79
CA THR A 98 4.11 -6.23 -10.00
C THR A 98 3.21 -5.65 -11.08
N ASP A 99 1.92 -5.50 -10.78
CA ASP A 99 0.90 -5.18 -11.77
C ASP A 99 0.86 -3.67 -12.07
N ILE A 100 1.59 -2.79 -11.35
CA ILE A 100 1.67 -1.33 -11.58
C ILE A 100 2.36 -0.92 -12.89
N LEU A 101 3.01 -1.87 -13.56
CA LEU A 101 3.92 -1.57 -14.65
C LEU A 101 3.19 -1.10 -15.90
N GLU A 102 3.83 -0.20 -16.64
CA GLU A 102 3.36 0.23 -17.95
C GLU A 102 3.13 -0.99 -18.86
N GLY A 103 1.95 -1.02 -19.48
CA GLY A 103 1.53 -2.11 -20.37
C GLY A 103 0.86 -3.29 -19.65
N ASP A 104 0.76 -3.26 -18.31
CA ASP A 104 -0.06 -4.24 -17.59
C ASP A 104 -1.55 -4.03 -17.94
N PRO A 105 -2.24 -5.04 -18.48
CA PRO A 105 -3.60 -4.91 -18.99
C PRO A 105 -4.66 -4.80 -17.89
N LEU A 106 -4.31 -5.11 -16.64
CA LEU A 106 -5.27 -5.22 -15.55
C LEU A 106 -5.32 -3.98 -14.67
N GLY A 107 -4.25 -3.20 -14.67
CA GLY A 107 -4.06 -2.21 -13.64
C GLY A 107 -4.19 -0.74 -14.07
N LEU A 108 -3.78 -0.41 -15.30
CA LEU A 108 -3.88 0.96 -15.85
C LEU A 108 -3.04 2.01 -15.11
N LEU A 109 -1.81 1.66 -14.74
CA LEU A 109 -0.77 2.62 -14.32
C LEU A 109 0.37 2.60 -15.35
N SER A 110 1.19 3.64 -15.35
CA SER A 110 2.25 3.85 -16.34
C SER A 110 3.62 3.90 -15.66
N VAL A 111 3.87 2.99 -14.70
CA VAL A 111 5.11 2.96 -13.94
C VAL A 111 6.16 2.12 -14.68
N THR A 112 7.37 2.63 -14.85
CA THR A 112 8.46 1.90 -15.48
C THR A 112 9.01 0.84 -14.53
N ARG A 113 9.63 -0.20 -15.08
CA ARG A 113 10.35 -1.22 -14.28
C ARG A 113 11.42 -0.61 -13.38
N LYS A 114 12.05 0.50 -13.81
CA LYS A 114 13.08 1.18 -13.02
C LYS A 114 12.47 1.83 -11.78
N ALA A 115 11.36 2.56 -11.93
CA ALA A 115 10.66 3.19 -10.82
C ALA A 115 10.03 2.15 -9.88
N GLY A 116 9.41 1.09 -10.41
CA GLY A 116 8.90 -0.01 -9.59
C GLY A 116 9.99 -0.69 -8.76
N ALA A 117 11.18 -0.91 -9.34
CA ALA A 117 12.33 -1.41 -8.58
C ALA A 117 12.83 -0.41 -7.54
N HIS A 118 12.82 0.90 -7.84
CA HIS A 118 13.22 1.91 -6.87
C HIS A 118 12.31 1.92 -5.64
N ALA A 119 10.99 1.83 -5.83
CA ALA A 119 10.02 1.73 -4.74
C ALA A 119 10.11 0.42 -3.92
N LEU A 120 10.81 -0.60 -4.43
CA LEU A 120 11.05 -1.88 -3.75
C LEU A 120 12.33 -1.90 -2.92
N PHE A 121 13.35 -1.16 -3.38
CA PHE A 121 14.72 -1.24 -2.87
C PHE A 121 15.18 0.06 -2.23
N ASP A 122 14.26 0.97 -1.90
CA ASP A 122 14.65 2.19 -1.20
C ASP A 122 15.22 1.83 0.17
N GLU A 123 16.44 2.31 0.47
CA GLU A 123 17.24 1.96 1.65
C GLU A 123 16.70 2.60 2.95
N GLN A 124 15.44 3.04 2.97
CA GLN A 124 14.81 3.71 4.12
C GLN A 124 14.07 2.77 5.08
N LEU A 125 14.15 1.45 4.88
CA LEU A 125 13.68 0.42 5.82
C LEU A 125 14.84 -0.31 6.50
#